data_AF-A0AAJ1R7G9-F1
#
_entry.id   AF-A0AAJ1R7G9-F1
#
_cell.length_a   1.000
_cell.length_b   1.000
_cell.length_c   1.000
_cell.angle_alpha   90.00
_cell.angle_beta   90.00
_cell.angle_gamma   90.00
#
_symmetry.space_group_name_H-M   'P 1'
#
loop_
_entity.id
_entity.type
_entity.pdbx_description
1 polymer ?
#
loop_
_entity_poly.entity_id
_entity_poly.type
_entity_poly.pdbx_seq_one_letter_code
_entity_poly.pdbx_strand_id
1 'polypeptide(L)' 'MENKQKEKIYYGDYQLLGELLCVSSDAARKRFKRNEKAAVKAMGMIQENRKKFVLDYRKNLQID' A
#
# COMPACT_ATOMS: atom_id res chain seq x y z
N MET A 1 -17.86 -8.12 -13.90
CA MET A 1 -16.59 -7.49 -13.50
C MET A 1 -16.42 -7.79 -12.02
N GLU A 2 -15.42 -8.58 -11.65
CA GLU A 2 -15.17 -8.91 -10.25
C GLU A 2 -14.96 -7.62 -9.45
N ASN A 3 -15.80 -7.42 -8.44
CA ASN A 3 -15.57 -6.41 -7.42
C ASN A 3 -14.32 -6.83 -6.64
N LYS A 4 -13.12 -6.46 -7.13
CA LYS A 4 -11.90 -6.46 -6.30
C LYS A 4 -12.21 -5.58 -5.09
N GLN A 5 -12.55 -6.22 -3.97
CA GLN A 5 -12.75 -5.52 -2.71
C GLN A 5 -11.52 -4.63 -2.51
N LYS A 6 -11.74 -3.31 -2.35
CA LYS A 6 -10.65 -2.37 -2.13
C LYS A 6 -9.89 -2.83 -0.90
N GLU A 7 -8.61 -3.17 -1.06
CA GLU A 7 -7.79 -3.58 0.07
C GLU A 7 -7.79 -2.47 1.14
N LYS A 8 -7.85 -2.88 2.40
CA LYS A 8 -7.80 -1.94 3.53
C LYS A 8 -6.50 -1.15 3.45
N ILE A 9 -6.61 0.18 3.43
CA ILE A 9 -5.47 1.10 3.46
C ILE A 9 -5.19 1.47 4.92
N TYR A 10 -3.97 1.26 5.36
CA TYR A 10 -3.51 1.65 6.69
C TYR A 10 -2.87 3.03 6.67
N TYR A 11 -2.76 3.68 7.83
CA TYR A 11 -2.09 4.98 7.93
C TYR A 11 -0.62 4.91 7.46
N GLY A 12 0.09 3.83 7.84
CA GLY A 12 1.47 3.59 7.39
C GLY A 12 1.63 3.45 5.88
N ASP A 13 0.59 3.03 5.15
CA ASP A 13 0.64 2.95 3.69
C ASP A 13 0.76 4.36 3.08
N TYR A 14 0.15 5.38 3.69
CA TYR A 14 0.29 6.78 3.24
C TYR A 14 1.64 7.38 3.60
N GLN A 15 2.27 6.93 4.69
CA GLN A 15 3.63 7.34 5.04
C GLN A 15 4.61 6.86 3.97
N LEU A 16 4.57 5.57 3.66
CA LEU A 16 5.43 4.97 2.62
C LEU A 16 5.12 5.54 1.22
N LEU A 17 3.85 5.85 0.93
CA LEU A 17 3.49 6.52 -0.31
C LEU A 17 4.12 7.93 -0.42
N GLY A 18 4.19 8.66 0.69
CA GLY A 18 4.88 9.96 0.75
C GLY A 18 6.36 9.84 0.39
N GLU A 19 7.05 8.86 0.98
CA GLU A 19 8.45 8.56 0.70
C GLU A 19 8.67 8.22 -0.78
N LEU A 20 7.85 7.33 -1.36
CA LEU A 20 7.97 6.93 -2.77
C LEU A 20 7.71 8.06 -3.77
N LEU A 21 6.86 9.03 -3.39
CA LEU A 21 6.50 10.16 -4.24
C LEU A 21 7.29 11.43 -3.94
N CYS A 22 8.25 11.38 -3.01
CA CYS A 22 9.02 12.52 -2.51
C CYS A 22 8.12 13.70 -2.06
N VAL A 23 7.04 13.41 -1.33
CA VAL A 23 6.10 14.41 -0.79
C VAL A 23 5.66 14.03 0.63
N SER A 24 5.00 14.95 1.34
CA SER A 24 4.40 14.61 2.63
C SER A 24 3.32 13.52 2.48
N SER A 25 3.10 12.74 3.54
CA SER A 25 2.07 11.70 3.59
C SER A 25 0.66 12.27 3.31
N ASP A 26 0.38 13.49 3.77
CA ASP A 26 -0.86 14.21 3.45
C ASP A 26 -0.99 14.58 1.98
N ALA A 27 0.09 15.03 1.34
CA ALA A 27 0.09 15.31 -0.09
C ALA A 27 -0.10 14.02 -0.89
N ALA A 28 0.63 12.96 -0.56
CA ALA A 28 0.47 11.63 -1.15
C ALA A 28 -0.96 11.10 -1.01
N ARG A 29 -1.58 11.25 0.18
CA ARG A 29 -2.98 10.89 0.42
C ARG A 29 -3.94 11.65 -0.47
N LYS A 30 -3.75 12.97 -0.64
CA LYS A 30 -4.57 13.79 -1.53
C LYS A 30 -4.43 13.33 -2.99
N ARG A 31 -3.20 13.06 -3.46
CA ARG A 31 -2.93 12.57 -4.82
C ARG A 31 -3.59 11.21 -5.08
N PHE A 32 -3.45 10.27 -4.15
CA PHE A 32 -4.11 8.97 -4.24
C PHE A 32 -5.64 9.12 -4.31
N LYS A 33 -6.24 9.94 -3.44
CA LYS A 33 -7.70 10.20 -3.45
C LYS A 33 -8.19 10.86 -4.75
N ARG A 34 -7.33 11.58 -5.46
CA ARG A 34 -7.62 12.18 -6.79
C ARG A 34 -7.38 11.21 -7.95
N ASN A 35 -7.07 9.94 -7.68
CA ASN A 35 -6.74 8.92 -8.66
C ASN A 35 -5.54 9.31 -9.56
N GLU A 36 -4.58 10.05 -9.01
CA GLU A 36 -3.34 10.34 -9.72
C GLU A 36 -2.63 9.02 -10.05
N LYS A 37 -2.33 8.80 -11.33
CA LYS A 37 -1.86 7.51 -11.86
C LYS A 37 -0.64 6.98 -11.12
N ALA A 38 0.33 7.83 -10.81
CA ALA A 38 1.53 7.47 -10.06
C ALA A 38 1.20 7.04 -8.63
N ALA A 39 0.34 7.79 -7.94
CA ALA A 39 -0.06 7.50 -6.56
C ALA A 39 -0.88 6.21 -6.44
N VAL A 40 -1.80 5.96 -7.38
CA VAL A 40 -2.59 4.71 -7.42
C VAL A 40 -1.68 3.51 -7.68
N LYS A 41 -0.76 3.62 -8.64
CA LYS A 41 0.21 2.55 -8.95
C LYS A 41 1.08 2.24 -7.74
N ALA A 42 1.66 3.26 -7.10
CA ALA A 42 2.52 3.10 -5.93
C ALA A 42 1.76 2.52 -4.73
N MET A 43 0.53 2.97 -4.46
CA MET A 43 -0.31 2.40 -3.40
C MET A 43 -0.62 0.92 -3.64
N GLY A 44 -0.89 0.51 -4.88
CA GLY A 44 -1.06 -0.90 -5.22
C GLY A 44 0.17 -1.74 -4.87
N MET A 45 1.37 -1.27 -5.24
CA MET A 45 2.64 -1.93 -4.90
C MET A 45 2.85 -2.03 -3.38
N ILE A 46 2.52 -0.98 -2.63
CA ILE A 46 2.61 -0.98 -1.15
C ILE A 46 1.73 -2.08 -0.57
N GLN A 47 0.47 -2.16 -1.02
CA GLN A 47 -0.49 -3.15 -0.51
C GLN A 47 -0.05 -4.58 -0.83
N GLU A 48 0.37 -4.84 -2.07
CA GLU A 48 0.89 -6.13 -2.51
C GLU A 48 2.12 -6.56 -1.70
N ASN A 49 3.10 -5.65 -1.53
CA ASN A 49 4.31 -5.92 -0.76
C ASN A 49 4.02 -6.16 0.71
N ARG A 50 3.14 -5.37 1.33
CA ARG A 50 2.74 -5.54 2.73
C ARG A 50 2.08 -6.90 2.95
N LYS A 51 1.19 -7.31 2.05
CA LYS A 51 0.53 -8.62 2.12
C LYS A 51 1.54 -9.76 2.00
N LYS A 52 2.44 -9.68 1.02
CA LYS A 52 3.51 -10.67 0.83
C LYS A 52 4.39 -10.77 2.08
N PHE A 53 4.87 -9.63 2.60
CA PHE A 53 5.72 -9.58 3.77
C PHE A 53 5.08 -10.24 5.00
N VAL A 54 3.81 -9.94 5.29
CA VAL A 54 3.10 -10.53 6.44
C VAL A 54 2.91 -12.04 6.26
N LEU A 55 2.58 -12.49 5.05
CA LEU A 55 2.43 -13.92 4.75
C LEU A 55 3.77 -14.66 4.92
N ASP A 56 4.84 -14.12 4.34
CA ASP A 56 6.18 -14.72 4.41
C ASP A 56 6.66 -14.78 5.86
N TYR A 57 6.46 -13.72 6.64
CA TYR A 57 6.80 -13.69 8.06
C TYR A 57 6.00 -14.72 8.88
N ARG A 58 4.69 -14.84 8.64
CA ARG A 58 3.85 -15.82 9.34
C ARG A 58 4.20 -17.26 8.98
N LYS A 59 4.59 -17.53 7.73
CA LYS A 59 5.09 -18.85 7.33
C LYS A 59 6.38 -19.19 8.07
N ASN A 60 7.31 -18.22 8.19
CA ASN A 60 8.55 -18.42 8.93
C ASN A 60 8.33 -18.64 10.45
N LEU A 61 7.24 -18.11 11.02
CA LEU A 61 6.85 -18.36 12.41
C LEU A 61 6.18 -19.73 12.64
N GLN A 62 5.63 -20.35 11.59
CA GLN A 62 5.15 -21.74 11.65
C GLN A 62 6.36 -22.67 11.51
N ILE A 63 7.23 -22.61 12.53
CA ILE A 63 8.35 -23.53 12.72
C ILE A 63 7.77 -24.95 12.77
N ASP A 64 8.31 -25.83 11.92
CA ASP A 64 8.04 -27.28 11.95
C ASP A 64 8.27 -27.89 13.35
#